data_AF-A0A226N7A6-F1
#
_entry.id   AF-A0A226N7A6-F1
#
_cell.length_a   1.000
_cell.length_b   1.000
_cell.length_c   1.000
_cell.angle_alpha   90.00
_cell.angle_beta   90.00
_cell.angle_gamma   90.00
#
_symmetry.space_group_name_H-M   'P 1'
#
loop_
_entity.id
_entity.type
_entity.pdbx_description
1 polymer ?
#
loop_
_entity_poly.entity_id
_entity_poly.type
_entity_poly.pdbx_seq_one_letter_code
_entity_poly.pdbx_strand_id
1 'polypeptide(L)'
;QINWTFSSTVFIPNFTHIHKITCKTKFGSGADDLLPIFILAIIKTALPNMDREAKEEYFVVIQAKDMGGHMGGLSGTTTVTITLTDVNDNPPKFAQSLYHFSVMEDVALGEPIGRVKANDLDIGENAKSSYDIIEGDGMDIFEITTDGQTQDGIIRVRKPLDFETKKSYTLKVEAANIHIDPRFISGGPFKDTATVKIVVEDADEPPVFSSPTYLLEVHENAAINSVIGQVTAHDPDVSSSPIRFSIDRHTDLERQFNINAEDGKITLATPLDRETNMWHNITIVATETSKYLCLLKFCWFYYIYFL
;
A
#
# COMPACT_ATOMS: atom_id res chain seq x y z
N GLN A 1 43.36 56.40 18.03
CA GLN A 1 42.65 55.29 18.69
C GLN A 1 41.41 55.87 19.36
N ILE A 2 40.22 55.51 18.89
CA ILE A 2 38.96 55.88 19.53
C ILE A 2 38.58 54.73 20.45
N ASN A 3 38.57 54.99 21.76
CA ASN A 3 38.11 54.04 22.77
C ASN A 3 36.58 54.01 22.75
N TRP A 4 36.00 52.82 22.53
CA TRP A 4 34.56 52.60 22.57
C TRP A 4 34.14 52.13 23.96
N THR A 5 33.23 52.84 24.61
CA THR A 5 32.64 52.45 25.91
C THR A 5 31.12 52.45 25.84
N PHE A 6 30.52 51.37 25.36
CA PHE A 6 29.06 51.32 25.19
C PHE A 6 28.30 51.37 26.52
N SER A 7 27.37 52.32 26.65
CA SER A 7 26.36 52.35 27.72
C SER A 7 24.96 52.08 27.16
N SER A 8 24.25 51.19 27.84
CA SER A 8 22.80 50.98 27.88
C SER A 8 22.06 50.37 26.67
N THR A 9 21.38 49.27 27.02
CA THR A 9 20.09 48.71 26.59
C THR A 9 19.47 49.18 25.27
N VAL A 10 19.29 48.24 24.33
CA VAL A 10 18.45 48.40 23.14
C VAL A 10 17.02 47.96 23.47
N PHE A 11 16.04 48.82 23.16
CA PHE A 11 14.62 48.51 23.25
C PHE A 11 14.11 48.18 21.85
N ILE A 12 13.46 47.02 21.68
CA ILE A 12 12.82 46.61 20.41
C ILE A 12 11.32 46.57 20.70
N PRO A 13 10.48 47.40 20.03
CA PRO A 13 9.04 47.30 20.18
C PRO A 13 8.58 45.92 19.68
N ASN A 14 7.73 45.25 20.47
CA ASN A 14 7.16 43.91 20.24
C ASN A 14 7.96 42.69 20.71
N PHE A 15 9.01 42.87 21.53
CA PHE A 15 9.60 41.77 22.30
C PHE A 15 9.52 42.09 23.80
N THR A 16 8.69 41.37 24.55
CA THR A 16 8.63 41.48 26.00
C THR A 16 9.74 40.65 26.65
N HIS A 17 10.66 41.38 27.28
CA HIS A 17 11.78 40.97 28.15
C HIS A 17 13.12 40.57 27.49
N ILE A 18 14.00 41.58 27.40
CA ILE A 18 15.46 41.39 27.26
C ILE A 18 16.06 41.17 28.65
N HIS A 19 16.55 39.96 28.93
CA HIS A 19 17.38 39.71 30.10
C HIS A 19 18.84 40.09 29.81
N LYS A 20 19.25 41.24 30.37
CA LYS A 20 20.61 41.64 30.76
C LYS A 20 21.75 41.30 29.78
N ILE A 21 22.16 42.29 29.01
CA ILE A 21 23.44 42.31 28.29
C ILE A 21 24.57 42.39 29.34
N THR A 22 25.44 41.39 29.40
CA THR A 22 26.60 41.38 30.30
C THR A 22 27.87 41.66 29.49
N CYS A 23 28.41 42.88 29.59
CA CYS A 23 29.74 43.19 29.07
C CYS A 23 30.79 42.89 30.16
N LYS A 24 31.77 42.04 29.85
CA LYS A 24 33.00 41.92 30.66
C LYS A 24 34.09 42.76 30.00
N THR A 25 34.53 43.82 30.67
CA THR A 25 35.79 44.50 30.34
C THR A 25 36.90 43.93 31.22
N LYS A 26 37.95 43.36 30.59
CA LYS A 26 39.21 43.03 31.30
C LYS A 26 40.13 44.25 31.12
N PHE A 27 40.28 45.05 32.17
CA PHE A 27 41.31 46.09 32.19
C PHE A 27 42.65 45.40 32.45
N GLY A 28 43.45 45.22 31.39
CA GLY A 28 44.87 44.91 31.51
C GLY A 28 45.67 46.20 31.36
N SER A 29 46.32 46.61 32.43
CA SER A 29 47.32 47.68 32.42
C SER A 29 48.58 47.20 31.68
N GLY A 30 48.88 47.75 30.52
CA GLY A 30 50.17 47.54 29.88
C GLY A 30 50.14 47.72 28.38
N ALA A 31 51.11 48.49 27.89
CA ALA A 31 51.37 48.90 26.52
C ALA A 31 51.25 47.79 25.46
N ASP A 32 50.85 48.25 24.26
CA ASP A 32 51.07 47.66 22.94
C ASP A 32 50.58 46.22 22.72
N ASP A 33 49.28 46.09 22.42
CA ASP A 33 48.77 45.00 21.58
C ASP A 33 47.52 45.48 20.82
N LEU A 34 47.64 45.64 19.50
CA LEU A 34 46.53 45.83 18.57
C LEU A 34 45.78 44.50 18.40
N LEU A 35 45.08 44.05 19.45
CA LEU A 35 44.10 42.99 19.30
C LEU A 35 42.76 43.60 18.87
N PRO A 36 42.15 43.16 17.76
CA PRO A 36 40.81 43.60 17.39
C PRO A 36 39.85 43.26 18.53
N ILE A 37 39.19 44.29 19.06
CA ILE A 37 38.12 44.13 20.06
C ILE A 37 36.93 43.50 19.32
N PHE A 38 36.81 42.18 19.36
CA PHE A 38 35.62 41.49 18.88
C PHE A 38 34.48 41.70 19.90
N ILE A 39 33.53 42.56 19.55
CA ILE A 39 32.26 42.64 20.27
C ILE A 39 31.36 41.53 19.70
N LEU A 40 31.08 40.51 20.50
CA LEU A 40 30.15 39.45 20.11
C LEU A 40 28.71 39.89 20.44
N ALA A 41 27.90 40.11 19.41
CA ALA A 41 26.45 40.19 19.55
C ALA A 41 25.88 38.77 19.52
N ILE A 42 25.10 38.39 20.54
CA ILE A 42 24.48 37.07 20.64
C ILE A 42 22.96 37.23 20.50
N ILE A 43 22.38 36.59 19.49
CA ILE A 43 20.93 36.42 19.35
C ILE A 43 20.54 35.17 20.13
N LYS A 44 19.56 35.29 21.03
CA LYS A 44 18.99 34.16 21.77
C LYS A 44 17.49 34.10 21.52
N THR A 45 16.94 32.89 21.55
CA THR A 45 15.49 32.67 21.47
C THR A 45 14.83 33.18 22.75
N ALA A 46 13.71 33.90 22.59
CA ALA A 46 12.93 34.46 23.71
C ALA A 46 11.57 33.76 23.92
N LEU A 47 11.14 32.94 22.95
CA LEU A 47 9.87 32.22 22.98
C LEU A 47 10.13 30.77 23.38
N PRO A 48 9.44 30.25 24.42
CA PRO A 48 9.63 28.86 24.85
C PRO A 48 9.08 27.83 23.85
N ASN A 49 8.23 28.22 22.91
CA ASN A 49 7.54 27.33 21.98
C ASN A 49 7.63 27.88 20.55
N MET A 50 8.82 27.84 19.96
CA MET A 50 8.95 28.11 18.51
C MET A 50 8.52 26.87 17.75
N ASP A 51 7.66 27.07 16.76
CA ASP A 51 6.97 26.03 15.98
C ASP A 51 7.11 26.43 14.50
N ARG A 52 7.70 25.55 13.69
CA ARG A 52 8.01 25.84 12.29
C ARG A 52 6.74 25.84 11.46
N GLU A 53 5.82 24.95 11.76
CA GLU A 53 4.53 24.75 11.11
C GLU A 53 3.63 25.99 11.30
N ALA A 54 3.77 26.66 12.45
CA ALA A 54 3.15 27.96 12.68
C ALA A 54 3.89 29.11 11.97
N LYS A 55 5.22 29.13 12.01
CA LYS A 55 6.05 30.17 11.37
C LYS A 55 7.50 29.71 11.12
N GLU A 56 7.82 29.50 9.85
CA GLU A 56 9.13 28.98 9.43
C GLU A 56 10.28 29.99 9.44
N GLU A 57 10.00 31.29 9.30
CA GLU A 57 11.04 32.31 9.10
C GLU A 57 10.78 33.61 9.87
N TYR A 58 11.87 34.18 10.40
CA TYR A 58 11.87 35.45 11.12
C TYR A 58 12.91 36.41 10.53
N PHE A 59 12.48 37.64 10.26
CA PHE A 59 13.35 38.72 9.81
C PHE A 59 13.61 39.69 10.95
N VAL A 60 14.88 39.83 11.35
CA VAL A 60 15.31 40.70 12.45
C VAL A 60 16.21 41.80 11.89
N VAL A 61 15.76 43.05 11.96
CA VAL A 61 16.60 44.20 11.60
C VAL A 61 17.46 44.57 12.80
N ILE A 62 18.77 44.50 12.64
CA ILE A 62 19.75 44.94 13.65
C ILE A 62 20.36 46.27 13.22
N GLN A 63 20.59 47.16 14.19
CA GLN A 63 21.25 48.44 13.98
C GLN A 63 22.54 48.47 14.79
N ALA A 64 23.66 48.75 14.11
CA ALA A 64 24.90 49.14 14.76
C ALA A 64 24.98 50.67 14.75
N LYS A 65 25.27 51.27 15.91
CA LYS A 65 25.43 52.72 16.05
C LYS A 65 26.76 53.01 16.72
N ASP A 66 27.53 53.92 16.14
CA ASP A 66 28.76 54.39 16.76
C ASP A 66 28.46 55.32 17.95
N MET A 67 29.39 55.37 18.91
CA MET A 67 29.34 56.30 20.02
C MET A 67 29.66 57.70 19.52
N GLY A 68 28.63 58.37 19.02
CA GLY A 68 28.74 59.72 18.52
C GLY A 68 29.42 60.66 19.52
N GLY A 69 30.47 61.33 19.07
CA GLY A 69 30.91 62.58 19.68
C GLY A 69 29.84 63.68 19.52
N HIS A 70 30.21 64.93 19.78
CA HIS A 70 29.31 66.11 19.81
C HIS A 70 28.45 66.37 18.55
N MET A 71 28.60 65.60 17.47
CA MET A 71 27.87 65.76 16.21
C MET A 71 26.83 64.66 15.91
N GLY A 72 26.59 63.75 16.87
CA GLY A 72 25.66 62.63 16.70
C GLY A 72 26.31 61.43 15.99
N GLY A 73 26.02 60.23 16.46
CA GLY A 73 26.67 59.01 15.97
C GLY A 73 26.07 58.47 14.67
N LEU A 74 26.90 57.90 13.80
CA LEU A 74 26.47 57.21 12.58
C LEU A 74 25.88 55.84 12.93
N SER A 75 24.95 55.37 12.10
CA SER A 75 24.35 54.04 12.24
C SER A 75 24.24 53.31 10.93
N GLY A 76 24.45 51.99 10.95
CA GLY A 76 24.13 51.08 9.86
C GLY A 76 23.11 50.04 10.32
N THR A 77 22.20 49.66 9.42
CA THR A 77 21.24 48.58 9.66
C THR A 77 21.52 47.41 8.72
N THR A 78 21.23 46.20 9.19
CA THR A 78 21.17 45.01 8.34
C THR A 78 20.03 44.10 8.80
N THR A 79 19.51 43.29 7.89
CA THR A 79 18.49 42.28 8.21
C THR A 79 19.17 40.93 8.40
N VAL A 80 18.83 40.26 9.50
CA VAL A 80 19.20 38.87 9.77
C VAL A 80 17.96 38.01 9.53
N THR A 81 18.09 37.03 8.65
CA THR A 81 17.07 36.02 8.39
C THR A 81 17.35 34.81 9.27
N ILE A 82 16.36 34.41 10.08
CA ILE A 82 16.42 33.24 10.95
C ILE A 82 15.38 32.25 10.45
N THR A 83 15.86 31.13 9.90
CA THR A 83 15.02 30.00 9.49
C THR A 83 14.96 28.96 10.61
N LEU A 84 13.77 28.42 10.86
CA LEU A 84 13.60 27.33 11.81
C LEU A 84 13.89 25.99 11.14
N THR A 85 14.66 25.15 11.83
CA THR A 85 14.84 23.75 11.47
C THR A 85 13.64 22.94 11.94
N ASP A 86 13.22 22.01 11.10
CA ASP A 86 12.11 21.11 11.37
C ASP A 86 12.40 20.10 12.48
N VAL A 87 11.36 19.71 13.19
CA VAL A 87 11.35 18.67 14.22
C VAL A 87 10.14 17.80 13.94
N ASN A 88 10.27 16.48 14.08
CA ASN A 88 9.12 15.59 13.94
C ASN A 88 8.18 15.73 15.15
N ASP A 89 7.17 16.59 15.04
CA ASP A 89 6.14 16.80 16.06
C ASP A 89 4.70 16.70 15.52
N ASN A 90 4.53 16.42 14.22
CA ASN A 90 3.23 16.16 13.61
C ASN A 90 3.11 14.69 13.17
N PRO A 91 2.00 14.02 13.51
CA PRO A 91 1.76 12.69 12.99
C PRO A 91 1.23 12.75 11.55
N PRO A 92 1.49 11.70 10.74
CA PRO A 92 0.84 11.58 9.45
C PRO A 92 -0.66 11.42 9.64
N LYS A 93 -1.45 12.07 8.79
CA LYS A 93 -2.91 12.00 8.82
C LYS A 93 -3.43 11.47 7.50
N PHE A 94 -4.19 10.39 7.54
CA PHE A 94 -4.79 9.86 6.33
C PHE A 94 -5.73 10.90 5.69
N ALA A 95 -5.66 11.02 4.37
CA ALA A 95 -6.52 11.92 3.61
C ALA A 95 -8.00 11.48 3.67
N GLN A 96 -8.26 10.20 3.96
CA GLN A 96 -9.59 9.63 4.13
C GLN A 96 -9.58 8.63 5.28
N SER A 97 -10.67 8.58 6.06
CA SER A 97 -10.84 7.55 7.11
C SER A 97 -11.23 6.18 6.54
N LEU A 98 -11.78 6.15 5.32
CA LEU A 98 -12.24 4.95 4.63
C LEU A 98 -11.90 5.02 3.14
N TYR A 99 -11.10 4.06 2.67
CA TYR A 99 -10.78 3.85 1.27
C TYR A 99 -11.58 2.66 0.71
N HIS A 100 -12.01 2.76 -0.54
CA HIS A 100 -12.67 1.68 -1.25
C HIS A 100 -11.91 1.36 -2.53
N PHE A 101 -11.62 0.09 -2.73
CA PHE A 101 -11.02 -0.43 -3.95
C PHE A 101 -11.83 -1.62 -4.46
N SER A 102 -11.75 -1.87 -5.77
CA SER A 102 -12.18 -3.13 -6.36
C SER A 102 -11.03 -3.76 -7.12
N VAL A 103 -11.04 -5.09 -7.21
CA VAL A 103 -10.00 -5.89 -7.83
C VAL A 103 -10.61 -7.15 -8.43
N MET A 104 -10.21 -7.51 -9.64
CA MET A 104 -10.61 -8.78 -10.26
C MET A 104 -9.95 -9.94 -9.52
N GLU A 105 -10.62 -11.08 -9.42
CA GLU A 105 -10.02 -12.25 -8.76
C GLU A 105 -8.83 -12.85 -9.52
N ASP A 106 -8.83 -12.73 -10.85
CA ASP A 106 -7.78 -13.21 -11.76
C ASP A 106 -6.53 -12.30 -11.82
N VAL A 107 -6.51 -11.27 -10.96
CA VAL A 107 -5.40 -10.31 -10.86
C VAL A 107 -4.07 -11.01 -10.58
N ALA A 108 -3.02 -10.56 -11.28
CA ALA A 108 -1.68 -11.08 -11.08
C ALA A 108 -1.13 -10.73 -9.68
N LEU A 109 -0.38 -11.68 -9.10
CA LEU A 109 0.31 -11.44 -7.82
C LEU A 109 1.32 -10.30 -7.95
N GLY A 110 1.34 -9.43 -6.95
CA GLY A 110 2.20 -8.23 -6.89
C GLY A 110 1.61 -7.01 -7.61
N GLU A 111 0.45 -7.12 -8.26
CA GLU A 111 -0.18 -6.00 -8.93
C GLU A 111 -0.76 -5.01 -7.89
N PRO A 112 -0.56 -3.69 -8.06
CA PRO A 112 -1.15 -2.68 -7.20
C PRO A 112 -2.67 -2.58 -7.39
N ILE A 113 -3.40 -2.69 -6.30
CA ILE A 113 -4.87 -2.54 -6.26
C ILE A 113 -5.25 -1.06 -6.10
N GLY A 114 -4.47 -0.34 -5.28
CA GLY A 114 -4.82 1.01 -4.89
C GLY A 114 -3.75 1.68 -4.06
N ARG A 115 -3.97 2.97 -3.80
CA ARG A 115 -3.07 3.81 -3.00
C ARG A 115 -3.83 4.48 -1.88
N VAL A 116 -3.26 4.43 -0.69
CA VAL A 116 -3.70 5.22 0.47
C VAL A 116 -2.68 6.33 0.72
N LYS A 117 -3.16 7.49 1.14
CA LYS A 117 -2.31 8.67 1.30
C LYS A 117 -2.47 9.24 2.70
N ALA A 118 -1.36 9.39 3.40
CA ALA A 118 -1.28 10.21 4.60
C ALA A 118 -0.48 11.48 4.33
N ASN A 119 -0.93 12.60 4.90
CA ASN A 119 -0.26 13.88 4.83
C ASN A 119 0.37 14.19 6.18
N ASP A 120 1.64 14.55 6.17
CA ASP A 120 2.37 15.06 7.33
C ASP A 120 2.63 16.55 7.15
N LEU A 121 2.62 17.32 8.24
CA LEU A 121 2.89 18.77 8.22
C LEU A 121 4.39 19.08 8.36
N ASP A 122 5.18 18.11 8.82
CA ASP A 122 6.63 18.17 8.90
C ASP A 122 7.27 18.25 7.49
N ILE A 123 8.59 18.39 7.39
CA ILE A 123 9.29 18.45 6.09
C ILE A 123 10.47 17.48 6.00
N GLY A 124 10.84 17.13 4.76
CA GLY A 124 12.02 16.31 4.49
C GLY A 124 11.88 14.89 5.07
N GLU A 125 12.88 14.46 5.84
CA GLU A 125 12.90 13.12 6.47
C GLU A 125 11.86 12.97 7.59
N ASN A 126 11.47 14.06 8.26
CA ASN A 126 10.49 14.00 9.33
C ASN A 126 9.07 13.75 8.79
N ALA A 127 8.79 14.24 7.58
CA ALA A 127 7.52 14.00 6.89
C ALA A 127 7.35 12.58 6.33
N LYS A 128 8.39 11.75 6.38
CA LYS A 128 8.33 10.40 5.79
C LYS A 128 7.57 9.44 6.68
N SER A 129 6.70 8.67 6.05
CA SER A 129 5.83 7.69 6.70
C SER A 129 6.08 6.27 6.21
N SER A 130 6.07 5.32 7.13
CA SER A 130 5.91 3.90 6.84
C SER A 130 4.45 3.51 6.91
N TYR A 131 4.03 2.59 6.04
CA TYR A 131 2.68 2.04 6.05
C TYR A 131 2.72 0.55 6.43
N ASP A 132 1.71 0.12 7.18
CA ASP A 132 1.53 -1.30 7.53
C ASP A 132 0.04 -1.67 7.58
N ILE A 133 -0.26 -2.97 7.39
CA ILE A 133 -1.59 -3.53 7.64
C ILE A 133 -1.55 -4.12 9.04
N ILE A 134 -2.28 -3.52 9.98
CA ILE A 134 -2.18 -3.88 11.40
C ILE A 134 -3.29 -4.84 11.85
N GLU A 135 -4.46 -4.79 11.21
CA GLU A 135 -5.62 -5.63 11.53
C GLU A 135 -6.44 -5.87 10.25
N GLY A 136 -7.26 -6.91 10.25
CA GLY A 136 -8.20 -7.19 9.16
C GLY A 136 -8.28 -8.66 8.79
N ASP A 137 -9.15 -8.95 7.84
CA ASP A 137 -9.48 -10.31 7.42
C ASP A 137 -8.81 -10.73 6.10
N GLY A 138 -7.81 -9.97 5.66
CA GLY A 138 -6.98 -10.21 4.48
C GLY A 138 -5.50 -9.89 4.69
N MET A 139 -5.01 -9.90 5.94
CA MET A 139 -3.62 -9.54 6.28
C MET A 139 -2.57 -10.46 5.65
N ASP A 140 -2.94 -11.70 5.33
CA ASP A 140 -2.06 -12.66 4.66
C ASP A 140 -2.27 -12.70 3.14
N ILE A 141 -3.32 -12.02 2.65
CA ILE A 141 -3.70 -11.93 1.23
C ILE A 141 -3.14 -10.67 0.60
N PHE A 142 -3.10 -9.56 1.35
CA PHE A 142 -2.65 -8.26 0.87
C PHE A 142 -1.38 -7.81 1.59
N GLU A 143 -0.62 -6.96 0.91
CA GLU A 143 0.51 -6.26 1.50
C GLU A 143 0.44 -4.77 1.18
N ILE A 144 1.09 -3.94 2.00
CA ILE A 144 1.23 -2.51 1.77
C ILE A 144 2.70 -2.11 1.82
N THR A 145 3.10 -1.22 0.92
CA THR A 145 4.47 -0.70 0.85
C THR A 145 4.47 0.80 0.60
N THR A 146 5.44 1.54 1.12
CA THR A 146 5.61 2.96 0.80
C THR A 146 6.17 3.16 -0.62
N ASP A 147 5.55 4.01 -1.43
CA ASP A 147 6.07 4.48 -2.72
C ASP A 147 7.28 5.39 -2.50
N GLY A 148 8.43 5.04 -3.08
CA GLY A 148 9.66 5.83 -2.94
C GLY A 148 9.60 7.24 -3.54
N GLN A 149 8.67 7.51 -4.46
CA GLN A 149 8.51 8.81 -5.10
C GLN A 149 7.40 9.66 -4.46
N THR A 150 6.23 9.06 -4.24
CA THR A 150 5.07 9.83 -3.73
C THR A 150 4.90 9.77 -2.22
N GLN A 151 5.58 8.83 -1.53
CA GLN A 151 5.35 8.52 -0.11
C GLN A 151 3.93 8.05 0.21
N ASP A 152 3.17 7.61 -0.80
CA ASP A 152 1.86 6.98 -0.60
C ASP A 152 2.03 5.50 -0.24
N GLY A 153 1.07 4.93 0.48
CA GLY A 153 1.00 3.49 0.72
C GLY A 153 0.36 2.78 -0.48
N ILE A 154 1.08 1.88 -1.14
CA ILE A 154 0.57 1.06 -2.25
C ILE A 154 0.14 -0.30 -1.72
N ILE A 155 -1.12 -0.67 -1.94
CA ILE A 155 -1.67 -1.98 -1.56
C ILE A 155 -1.55 -2.93 -2.74
N ARG A 156 -1.04 -4.14 -2.51
CA ARG A 156 -0.85 -5.20 -3.52
C ARG A 156 -1.46 -6.52 -3.10
N VAL A 157 -1.75 -7.35 -4.10
CA VAL A 157 -2.16 -8.75 -3.91
C VAL A 157 -0.93 -9.63 -3.70
N ARG A 158 -0.91 -10.38 -2.61
CA ARG A 158 0.18 -11.32 -2.25
C ARG A 158 -0.21 -12.79 -2.47
N LYS A 159 -1.50 -13.12 -2.34
CA LYS A 159 -2.04 -14.46 -2.60
C LYS A 159 -3.23 -14.38 -3.57
N PRO A 160 -3.50 -15.45 -4.34
CA PRO A 160 -4.64 -15.49 -5.25
C PRO A 160 -5.94 -15.16 -4.53
N LEU A 161 -6.82 -14.47 -5.24
CA LEU A 161 -8.18 -14.19 -4.81
C LEU A 161 -9.12 -15.23 -5.42
N ASP A 162 -10.28 -15.37 -4.81
CA ASP A 162 -11.33 -16.31 -5.22
C ASP A 162 -12.65 -15.68 -4.77
N PHE A 163 -13.45 -15.25 -5.75
CA PHE A 163 -14.69 -14.52 -5.56
C PHE A 163 -15.76 -15.43 -4.93
N GLU A 164 -15.82 -16.71 -5.31
CA GLU A 164 -16.72 -17.73 -4.78
C GLU A 164 -16.48 -17.95 -3.29
N THR A 165 -15.20 -17.96 -2.87
CA THR A 165 -14.81 -18.12 -1.48
C THR A 165 -15.05 -16.83 -0.69
N LYS A 166 -14.64 -15.66 -1.19
CA LYS A 166 -14.74 -14.40 -0.44
C LYS A 166 -14.75 -13.15 -1.30
N LYS A 167 -15.90 -12.48 -1.29
CA LYS A 167 -16.21 -11.30 -2.14
C LYS A 167 -15.69 -9.96 -1.63
N SER A 168 -15.25 -9.88 -0.38
CA SER A 168 -14.76 -8.61 0.17
C SER A 168 -13.86 -8.79 1.38
N TYR A 169 -12.96 -7.83 1.56
CA TYR A 169 -12.03 -7.75 2.67
C TYR A 169 -12.08 -6.37 3.31
N THR A 170 -11.85 -6.32 4.62
CA THR A 170 -11.69 -5.09 5.39
C THR A 170 -10.35 -5.13 6.12
N LEU A 171 -9.49 -4.18 5.77
CA LEU A 171 -8.18 -3.99 6.36
C LEU A 171 -8.17 -2.70 7.18
N LYS A 172 -7.40 -2.70 8.26
CA LYS A 172 -7.01 -1.48 8.98
C LYS A 172 -5.53 -1.23 8.70
N VAL A 173 -5.26 -0.10 8.07
CA VAL A 173 -3.90 0.33 7.73
C VAL A 173 -3.43 1.39 8.70
N GLU A 174 -2.16 1.37 9.02
CA GLU A 174 -1.48 2.36 9.86
C GLU A 174 -0.46 3.10 9.01
N ALA A 175 -0.41 4.43 9.15
CA ALA A 175 0.71 5.25 8.71
C ALA A 175 1.43 5.76 9.95
N ALA A 176 2.74 5.61 10.01
CA ALA A 176 3.55 6.03 11.17
C ALA A 176 4.83 6.74 10.71
N ASN A 177 5.27 7.75 11.46
CA ASN A 177 6.55 8.41 11.20
C ASN A 177 7.70 7.41 11.36
N ILE A 178 8.67 7.49 10.45
CA ILE A 178 9.86 6.60 10.49
C ILE A 178 10.86 7.05 11.56
N HIS A 179 10.87 8.35 11.87
CA HIS A 179 11.80 8.97 12.81
C HIS A 179 11.03 9.86 13.79
N ILE A 180 11.08 9.51 15.07
CA ILE A 180 10.46 10.30 16.14
C ILE A 180 11.57 10.89 17.00
N ASP A 181 11.55 12.20 17.22
CA ASP A 181 12.48 12.85 18.14
C ASP A 181 12.11 12.46 19.59
N PRO A 182 13.03 11.87 20.38
CA PRO A 182 12.75 11.46 21.76
C PRO A 182 12.22 12.57 22.67
N ARG A 183 12.53 13.84 22.36
CA ARG A 183 12.04 15.01 23.13
C ARG A 183 10.54 15.21 22.98
N PHE A 184 9.96 14.74 21.89
CA PHE A 184 8.55 14.92 21.54
C PHE A 184 7.75 13.63 21.65
N ILE A 185 8.36 12.51 22.07
CA ILE A 185 7.72 11.20 22.17
C ILE A 185 6.45 11.18 23.05
N SER A 186 6.34 12.12 24.00
CA SER A 186 5.15 12.30 24.86
C SER A 186 4.03 13.14 24.22
N GLY A 187 4.26 13.72 23.04
CA GLY A 187 3.39 14.68 22.36
C GLY A 187 2.20 14.07 21.63
N GLY A 188 2.20 12.76 21.36
CA GLY A 188 1.05 12.09 20.76
C GLY A 188 1.39 10.79 20.05
N PRO A 189 0.39 10.12 19.47
CA PRO A 189 0.63 9.03 18.55
C PRO A 189 1.25 9.61 17.27
N PHE A 190 2.50 9.25 16.97
CA PHE A 190 3.21 9.55 15.71
C PHE A 190 2.71 8.67 14.55
N LYS A 191 1.40 8.48 14.53
CA LYS A 191 0.70 7.54 13.68
C LYS A 191 -0.78 7.85 13.59
N ASP A 192 -1.38 7.43 12.49
CA ASP A 192 -2.81 7.46 12.25
C ASP A 192 -3.24 6.15 11.59
N THR A 193 -4.55 5.87 11.62
CA THR A 193 -5.10 4.63 11.05
C THR A 193 -6.30 4.93 10.16
N ALA A 194 -6.42 4.19 9.06
CA ALA A 194 -7.56 4.23 8.17
C ALA A 194 -8.11 2.83 7.89
N THR A 195 -9.37 2.75 7.48
CA THR A 195 -9.98 1.50 7.03
C THR A 195 -9.92 1.41 5.51
N VAL A 196 -9.59 0.24 4.98
CA VAL A 196 -9.60 -0.06 3.54
C VAL A 196 -10.58 -1.19 3.31
N LYS A 197 -11.58 -0.95 2.46
CA LYS A 197 -12.50 -1.98 1.97
C LYS A 197 -12.11 -2.36 0.55
N ILE A 198 -11.88 -3.63 0.32
CA ILE A 198 -11.53 -4.20 -0.98
C ILE A 198 -12.69 -5.10 -1.38
N VAL A 199 -13.30 -4.83 -2.53
CA VAL A 199 -14.31 -5.68 -3.14
C VAL A 199 -13.64 -6.53 -4.21
N VAL A 200 -13.87 -7.84 -4.18
CA VAL A 200 -13.43 -8.74 -5.24
C VAL A 200 -14.51 -8.75 -6.31
N GLU A 201 -14.10 -8.59 -7.56
CA GLU A 201 -14.94 -8.69 -8.75
C GLU A 201 -14.72 -10.05 -9.40
N ASP A 202 -15.84 -10.66 -9.80
CA ASP A 202 -15.96 -11.95 -10.49
C ASP A 202 -15.26 -11.86 -11.86
N ALA A 203 -14.32 -12.76 -12.10
CA ALA A 203 -13.68 -12.95 -13.40
C ALA A 203 -14.13 -14.28 -14.00
N ASP A 204 -14.21 -14.34 -15.31
CA ASP A 204 -14.74 -15.53 -15.97
C ASP A 204 -13.83 -16.75 -15.84
N GLU A 205 -14.38 -17.84 -15.29
CA GLU A 205 -13.70 -19.11 -15.07
C GLU A 205 -14.33 -20.25 -15.89
N PRO A 206 -13.54 -21.26 -16.30
CA PRO A 206 -14.10 -22.41 -17.01
C PRO A 206 -14.96 -23.31 -16.10
N PRO A 207 -15.84 -24.16 -16.67
CA PRO A 207 -16.71 -25.01 -15.87
C PRO A 207 -15.91 -26.13 -15.19
N VAL A 208 -16.28 -26.42 -13.95
CA VAL A 208 -15.62 -27.39 -13.06
C VAL A 208 -16.53 -28.61 -12.85
N PHE A 209 -15.98 -29.80 -13.09
CA PHE A 209 -16.68 -31.06 -12.80
C PHE A 209 -16.88 -31.26 -11.29
N SER A 210 -18.01 -31.85 -10.91
CA SER A 210 -18.35 -32.08 -9.50
C SER A 210 -17.48 -33.15 -8.83
N SER A 211 -16.78 -33.96 -9.61
CA SER A 211 -15.80 -34.94 -9.12
C SER A 211 -14.54 -34.89 -9.98
N PRO A 212 -13.32 -35.00 -9.38
CA PRO A 212 -12.07 -35.03 -10.13
C PRO A 212 -11.90 -36.34 -10.92
N THR A 213 -12.61 -37.40 -10.55
CA THR A 213 -12.62 -38.67 -11.28
C THR A 213 -13.99 -39.32 -11.14
N TYR A 214 -14.48 -39.89 -12.23
CA TYR A 214 -15.68 -40.72 -12.21
C TYR A 214 -15.25 -42.18 -12.42
N LEU A 215 -15.67 -43.06 -11.53
CA LEU A 215 -15.50 -44.50 -11.66
C LEU A 215 -16.88 -45.09 -11.93
N LEU A 216 -17.04 -45.67 -13.11
CA LEU A 216 -18.30 -46.23 -13.57
C LEU A 216 -18.10 -47.72 -13.83
N GLU A 217 -19.08 -48.53 -13.44
CA GLU A 217 -19.07 -49.97 -13.68
C GLU A 217 -20.14 -50.31 -14.71
N VAL A 218 -19.77 -51.14 -15.69
CA VAL A 218 -20.66 -51.57 -16.77
C VAL A 218 -20.46 -53.05 -17.03
N HIS A 219 -21.56 -53.78 -17.18
CA HIS A 219 -21.49 -55.16 -17.62
C HIS A 219 -21.19 -55.24 -19.12
N GLU A 220 -20.35 -56.18 -19.54
CA GLU A 220 -20.02 -56.39 -20.96
C GLU A 220 -21.25 -56.71 -21.83
N ASN A 221 -22.28 -57.33 -21.24
CA ASN A 221 -23.54 -57.65 -21.89
C ASN A 221 -24.55 -56.50 -21.88
N ALA A 222 -24.13 -55.30 -21.45
CA ALA A 222 -24.96 -54.12 -21.46
C ALA A 222 -25.47 -53.85 -22.89
N ALA A 223 -26.76 -53.55 -23.00
CA ALA A 223 -27.36 -53.27 -24.29
C ALA A 223 -26.84 -51.95 -24.86
N ILE A 224 -26.67 -51.87 -26.18
CA ILE A 224 -26.39 -50.60 -26.84
C ILE A 224 -27.47 -49.57 -26.46
N ASN A 225 -27.03 -48.34 -26.18
CA ASN A 225 -27.78 -47.21 -25.64
C ASN A 225 -28.18 -47.32 -24.15
N SER A 226 -27.77 -48.35 -23.41
CA SER A 226 -27.94 -48.36 -21.96
C SER A 226 -27.14 -47.22 -21.32
N VAL A 227 -27.72 -46.56 -20.32
CA VAL A 227 -27.01 -45.55 -19.52
C VAL A 227 -26.03 -46.26 -18.61
N ILE A 228 -24.76 -45.86 -18.71
CA ILE A 228 -23.66 -46.41 -17.92
C ILE A 228 -23.40 -45.53 -16.68
N GLY A 229 -23.55 -44.22 -16.84
CA GLY A 229 -23.36 -43.26 -15.77
C GLY A 229 -23.68 -41.86 -16.23
N GLN A 230 -23.41 -40.89 -15.36
CA GLN A 230 -23.64 -39.49 -15.61
C GLN A 230 -22.54 -38.67 -14.95
N VAL A 231 -22.05 -37.66 -15.66
CA VAL A 231 -21.17 -36.64 -15.09
C VAL A 231 -21.92 -35.33 -14.90
N THR A 232 -21.42 -34.52 -13.97
CA THR A 232 -21.99 -33.21 -13.65
C THR A 232 -20.86 -32.19 -13.58
N ALA A 233 -21.13 -30.99 -14.07
CA ALA A 233 -20.24 -29.85 -13.95
C ALA A 233 -21.07 -28.61 -13.59
N HIS A 234 -20.41 -27.64 -13.00
CA HIS A 234 -20.94 -26.34 -12.66
C HIS A 234 -19.90 -25.29 -13.03
N ASP A 235 -20.39 -24.12 -13.39
CA ASP A 235 -19.61 -22.94 -13.69
C ASP A 235 -19.63 -22.10 -12.40
N PRO A 236 -18.47 -21.77 -11.81
CA PRO A 236 -18.40 -21.06 -10.54
C PRO A 236 -18.91 -19.61 -10.64
N ASP A 237 -18.84 -18.99 -11.82
CA ASP A 237 -19.11 -17.58 -12.05
C ASP A 237 -20.55 -17.15 -11.64
N VAL A 238 -20.72 -15.88 -11.28
CA VAL A 238 -22.06 -15.30 -11.00
C VAL A 238 -22.98 -15.41 -12.21
N SER A 239 -22.43 -15.18 -13.40
CA SER A 239 -23.16 -15.25 -14.66
C SER A 239 -22.87 -16.53 -15.43
N SER A 240 -23.33 -17.67 -14.91
CA SER A 240 -23.11 -18.95 -15.58
C SER A 240 -23.80 -19.07 -16.95
N SER A 241 -23.05 -19.62 -17.90
CA SER A 241 -23.58 -20.00 -19.22
C SER A 241 -23.99 -21.48 -19.26
N PRO A 242 -24.92 -21.90 -20.14
CA PRO A 242 -25.27 -23.31 -20.24
C PRO A 242 -24.05 -24.16 -20.64
N ILE A 243 -23.73 -25.15 -19.81
CA ILE A 243 -22.63 -26.10 -20.02
C ILE A 243 -23.04 -27.14 -21.07
N ARG A 244 -22.08 -27.58 -21.87
CA ARG A 244 -22.19 -28.66 -22.85
C ARG A 244 -21.10 -29.70 -22.63
N PHE A 245 -21.50 -30.96 -22.63
CA PHE A 245 -20.59 -32.09 -22.44
C PHE A 245 -20.23 -32.77 -23.77
N SER A 246 -18.98 -33.23 -23.88
CA SER A 246 -18.49 -34.01 -25.02
C SER A 246 -17.39 -34.98 -24.60
N ILE A 247 -17.20 -36.06 -25.36
CA ILE A 247 -16.08 -37.00 -25.17
C ILE A 247 -14.92 -36.58 -26.06
N ASP A 248 -13.71 -36.49 -25.50
CA ASP A 248 -12.50 -36.32 -26.29
C ASP A 248 -12.24 -37.59 -27.11
N ARG A 249 -12.41 -37.47 -28.43
CA ARG A 249 -12.30 -38.60 -29.36
C ARG A 249 -10.88 -39.13 -29.53
N HIS A 250 -9.86 -38.46 -29.00
CA HIS A 250 -8.52 -39.05 -28.89
C HIS A 250 -8.42 -40.13 -27.82
N THR A 251 -9.33 -40.12 -26.84
CA THR A 251 -9.40 -41.11 -25.74
C THR A 251 -10.41 -42.22 -25.97
N ASP A 252 -11.34 -42.04 -26.93
CA ASP A 252 -12.37 -43.01 -27.33
C ASP A 252 -12.31 -43.26 -28.85
N LEU A 253 -11.20 -43.84 -29.31
CA LEU A 253 -10.91 -44.04 -30.74
C LEU A 253 -11.92 -44.96 -31.43
N GLU A 254 -12.39 -45.97 -30.71
CA GLU A 254 -13.39 -46.94 -31.19
C GLU A 254 -14.82 -46.41 -31.13
N ARG A 255 -15.02 -45.21 -30.56
CA ARG A 255 -16.33 -44.57 -30.38
C ARG A 255 -17.30 -45.47 -29.61
N GLN A 256 -16.81 -46.10 -28.55
CA GLN A 256 -17.57 -47.07 -27.75
C GLN A 256 -18.61 -46.40 -26.87
N PHE A 257 -18.44 -45.09 -26.60
CA PHE A 257 -19.29 -44.33 -25.69
C PHE A 257 -19.90 -43.09 -26.36
N ASN A 258 -21.15 -42.81 -25.98
CA ASN A 258 -21.85 -41.58 -26.30
C ASN A 258 -22.10 -40.78 -25.02
N ILE A 259 -22.22 -39.46 -25.16
CA ILE A 259 -22.61 -38.58 -24.07
C ILE A 259 -23.71 -37.62 -24.54
N ASN A 260 -24.72 -37.42 -23.70
CA ASN A 260 -25.71 -36.38 -23.91
C ASN A 260 -25.10 -35.02 -23.55
N ALA A 261 -25.14 -34.08 -24.49
CA ALA A 261 -24.50 -32.79 -24.34
C ALA A 261 -25.14 -31.88 -23.29
N GLU A 262 -26.40 -32.10 -22.90
CA GLU A 262 -27.14 -31.23 -21.97
C GLU A 262 -27.13 -31.77 -20.54
N ASP A 263 -27.26 -33.09 -20.37
CA ASP A 263 -27.36 -33.70 -19.03
C ASP A 263 -26.15 -34.55 -18.63
N GLY A 264 -25.16 -34.74 -19.50
CA GLY A 264 -23.93 -35.45 -19.17
C GLY A 264 -24.10 -36.96 -18.99
N LYS A 265 -25.25 -37.55 -19.37
CA LYS A 265 -25.44 -39.01 -19.34
C LYS A 265 -24.59 -39.70 -20.39
N ILE A 266 -23.86 -40.72 -19.95
CA ILE A 266 -23.01 -41.55 -20.79
C ILE A 266 -23.78 -42.82 -21.14
N THR A 267 -23.82 -43.15 -22.41
CA THR A 267 -24.48 -44.36 -22.93
C THR A 267 -23.53 -45.20 -23.75
N LEU A 268 -23.80 -46.50 -23.78
CA LEU A 268 -23.03 -47.44 -24.60
C LEU A 268 -23.35 -47.27 -26.09
N ALA A 269 -22.34 -47.14 -26.94
CA ALA A 269 -22.52 -47.00 -28.39
C ALA A 269 -22.24 -48.30 -29.15
N THR A 270 -21.29 -49.11 -28.66
CA THR A 270 -20.93 -50.41 -29.24
C THR A 270 -20.84 -51.47 -28.15
N PRO A 271 -21.02 -52.77 -28.45
CA PRO A 271 -20.83 -53.84 -27.47
C PRO A 271 -19.43 -53.78 -26.83
N LEU A 272 -19.37 -54.14 -25.55
CA LEU A 272 -18.11 -54.29 -24.82
C LEU A 272 -17.72 -55.77 -24.78
N ASP A 273 -16.41 -56.01 -24.68
CA ASP A 273 -15.86 -57.35 -24.52
C ASP A 273 -14.71 -57.26 -23.52
N ARG A 274 -14.93 -57.81 -22.32
CA ARG A 274 -13.99 -57.65 -21.20
C ARG A 274 -12.67 -58.38 -21.47
N GLU A 275 -12.72 -59.48 -22.22
CA GLU A 275 -11.53 -60.23 -22.63
C GLU A 275 -10.62 -59.43 -23.57
N THR A 276 -11.19 -58.52 -24.37
CA THR A 276 -10.42 -57.63 -25.24
C THR A 276 -9.86 -56.44 -24.47
N ASN A 277 -10.70 -55.74 -23.70
CA ASN A 277 -10.29 -54.60 -22.88
C ASN A 277 -10.95 -54.69 -21.50
N MET A 278 -10.12 -54.88 -20.47
CA MET A 278 -10.61 -54.97 -19.09
C MET A 278 -11.07 -53.63 -18.51
N TRP A 279 -10.61 -52.52 -19.07
CA TRP A 279 -10.95 -51.17 -18.64
C TRP A 279 -10.91 -50.21 -19.82
N HIS A 280 -11.72 -49.17 -19.73
CA HIS A 280 -11.70 -48.05 -20.67
C HIS A 280 -11.28 -46.79 -19.93
N ASN A 281 -10.60 -45.89 -20.62
CA ASN A 281 -10.28 -44.57 -20.10
C ASN A 281 -10.66 -43.51 -21.12
N ILE A 282 -11.73 -42.80 -20.80
CA ILE A 282 -12.25 -41.73 -21.63
C ILE A 282 -12.13 -40.42 -20.88
N THR A 283 -11.79 -39.37 -21.62
CA THR A 283 -11.81 -38.00 -21.13
C THR A 283 -13.08 -37.32 -21.59
N ILE A 284 -13.76 -36.65 -20.64
CA ILE A 284 -14.93 -35.82 -20.92
C ILE A 284 -14.53 -34.36 -20.79
N VAL A 285 -15.02 -33.55 -21.71
CA VAL A 285 -14.83 -32.10 -21.76
C VAL A 285 -16.17 -31.42 -21.49
N ALA A 286 -16.16 -30.46 -20.57
CA ALA A 286 -17.26 -29.52 -20.34
C ALA A 286 -16.90 -28.15 -20.93
N THR A 287 -17.83 -27.52 -21.64
CA THR A 287 -17.64 -26.21 -22.27
C THR A 287 -18.87 -25.33 -22.11
N GLU A 288 -18.70 -24.03 -21.95
CA GLU A 288 -19.80 -23.07 -21.99
C GLU A 288 -20.22 -22.71 -23.43
N THR A 289 -21.51 -22.42 -23.61
CA THR A 289 -22.10 -22.14 -24.93
C THR A 289 -21.88 -20.71 -25.44
N SER A 290 -21.56 -19.75 -24.57
CA SER A 290 -21.52 -18.32 -24.92
C SER A 290 -20.15 -17.84 -25.43
N LYS A 291 -19.09 -18.63 -25.28
CA LYS A 291 -17.73 -18.25 -25.69
C LYS A 291 -17.22 -19.13 -26.83
N TYR A 292 -17.48 -18.68 -28.06
CA TYR A 292 -16.92 -19.22 -29.30
C TYR A 292 -15.38 -19.12 -29.41
N LEU A 293 -14.68 -18.68 -28.37
CA LEU A 293 -13.22 -18.68 -28.28
C LEU A 293 -12.78 -19.60 -27.12
N CYS A 294 -12.92 -20.91 -27.31
CA CYS A 294 -12.01 -21.86 -26.66
C CYS A 294 -10.61 -21.67 -27.29
N LEU A 295 -9.94 -20.56 -26.98
CA LEU A 295 -8.52 -20.40 -27.25
C LEU A 295 -7.76 -21.16 -26.16
N LEU A 296 -7.59 -22.47 -26.37
CA LEU A 296 -6.36 -23.22 -26.08
C LEU A 296 -5.70 -23.10 -24.69
N LYS A 297 -6.35 -22.61 -23.63
CA LYS A 297 -5.66 -22.37 -22.36
C LYS A 297 -6.05 -23.23 -21.15
N PHE A 298 -7.29 -23.69 -20.99
CA PHE A 298 -7.63 -24.50 -19.81
C PHE A 298 -8.75 -25.52 -20.09
N CYS A 299 -8.46 -26.58 -20.87
CA CYS A 299 -9.25 -27.80 -20.79
C CYS A 299 -8.64 -28.69 -19.70
N TRP A 300 -9.36 -28.90 -18.60
CA TRP A 300 -8.97 -29.87 -17.61
C TRP A 300 -9.28 -31.29 -18.12
N PHE A 301 -8.26 -32.14 -18.16
CA PHE A 301 -8.41 -33.54 -18.53
C PHE A 301 -8.76 -34.34 -17.28
N TYR A 302 -9.97 -34.92 -17.24
CA TYR A 302 -10.37 -35.83 -16.19
C TYR A 302 -10.42 -37.25 -16.74
N TYR A 303 -9.80 -38.18 -16.02
CA TYR A 303 -9.76 -39.59 -16.37
C TYR A 303 -10.95 -40.30 -15.74
N ILE A 304 -11.75 -40.98 -16.57
CA ILE A 304 -12.79 -41.89 -16.10
C ILE A 304 -12.22 -43.29 -16.19
N TYR A 305 -12.04 -43.94 -15.04
CA TYR A 305 -11.66 -45.34 -14.98
C TYR A 305 -12.94 -46.18 -15.02
N PHE A 306 -12.95 -47.24 -15.82
CA PHE A 306 -13.95 -48.31 -15.72
C PHE A 306 -13.25 -49.54 -15.12
N LEU A 307 -13.85 -50.15 -14.09
CA LEU A 307 -13.38 -51.42 -13.50
C LEU A 307 -14.18 -52.61 -14.04
#